data_AF-A0A7K7T1F1-F1
#
_entry.id   AF-A0A7K7T1F1-F1
#
_cell.length_a   1.000
_cell.length_b   1.000
_cell.length_c   1.000
_cell.angle_alpha   90.00
_cell.angle_beta   90.00
_cell.angle_gamma   90.00
#
_symmetry.space_group_name_H-M   'P 1'
#
loop_
_entity.id
_entity.type
_entity.pdbx_description
1 polymer ?
#
loop_
_entity_poly.entity_id
_entity_poly.type
_entity_poly.pdbx_seq_one_letter_code
_entity_poly.pdbx_strand_id
1 'polypeptide(L)'
;LASSRVLPGVVLRRDFAAYCPAQGELRALLVTEPLRPALTAPGVEFVVRSEGQYEASLRWIAKRTEALLKQLQSNNVKLLLSSAKQEEVVIHYAKLHGISVVECLLSEEMALISEITGVSPYAPSGGNLYREMPETAVATFCQPLLLGSKRCVHIGFTSVCAFQPHCLILCGPVDGVNEQHAAALQEAFTMLQQLFKTVDQ
;
A
#
# COMPACT_ATOMS: atom_id res chain seq x y z
N LEU A 1 -9.79 4.35 27.07
CA LEU A 1 -9.64 2.87 27.17
C LEU A 1 -10.83 2.09 26.61
N ALA A 2 -12.10 2.42 26.89
CA ALA A 2 -13.25 1.61 26.45
C ALA A 2 -13.38 1.38 24.93
N SER A 3 -12.78 2.24 24.10
CA SER A 3 -12.77 2.08 22.63
C SER A 3 -11.46 1.50 22.07
N SER A 4 -10.45 1.27 22.93
CA SER A 4 -9.21 0.60 22.54
C SER A 4 -9.52 -0.85 22.18
N ARG A 5 -8.92 -1.38 21.13
CA ARG A 5 -9.20 -2.75 20.65
C ARG A 5 -8.05 -3.30 19.83
N VAL A 6 -7.96 -4.62 19.78
CA VAL A 6 -7.08 -5.34 18.85
C VAL A 6 -7.89 -5.68 17.60
N LEU A 7 -7.34 -5.39 16.43
CA LEU A 7 -7.92 -5.74 15.14
C LEU A 7 -6.99 -6.73 14.43
N PRO A 8 -7.53 -7.75 13.74
CA PRO A 8 -6.71 -8.59 12.86
C PRO A 8 -6.21 -7.78 11.67
N GLY A 9 -5.02 -8.08 11.15
CA GLY A 9 -4.43 -7.38 10.03
C GLY A 9 -3.70 -6.09 10.39
N VAL A 10 -3.50 -5.25 9.38
CA VAL A 10 -2.72 -4.00 9.43
C VAL A 10 -3.66 -2.81 9.26
N VAL A 11 -3.44 -1.75 10.05
CA VAL A 11 -4.15 -0.47 9.89
C VAL A 11 -3.15 0.59 9.43
N LEU A 12 -3.39 1.11 8.22
CA LEU A 12 -2.61 2.19 7.63
C LEU A 12 -3.28 3.52 7.97
N ARG A 13 -2.51 4.47 8.50
CA ARG A 13 -3.01 5.79 8.93
C ARG A 13 -3.21 6.76 7.75
N ARG A 14 -3.85 6.28 6.69
CA ARG A 14 -4.14 6.98 5.44
C ARG A 14 -5.53 6.62 4.95
N ASP A 15 -6.08 7.48 4.11
CA ASP A 15 -7.31 7.20 3.38
C ASP A 15 -7.01 6.64 1.98
N PHE A 16 -8.02 6.10 1.32
CA PHE A 16 -7.93 5.68 -0.06
C PHE A 16 -7.86 6.88 -1.01
N ALA A 17 -6.91 6.86 -1.95
CA ALA A 17 -6.93 7.74 -3.12
C ALA A 17 -8.03 7.33 -4.13
N ALA A 18 -8.27 6.03 -4.22
CA ALA A 18 -9.42 5.44 -4.89
C ALA A 18 -9.93 4.28 -4.04
N TYR A 19 -11.23 4.27 -3.73
CA TYR A 19 -11.86 3.14 -3.07
C TYR A 19 -12.84 2.44 -4.00
N CYS A 20 -12.54 1.18 -4.29
CA CYS A 20 -13.38 0.28 -5.07
C CYS A 20 -13.62 -0.97 -4.20
N PRO A 21 -14.80 -1.09 -3.56
CA PRO A 21 -15.08 -2.21 -2.68
C PRO A 21 -15.00 -3.53 -3.47
N ALA A 22 -14.20 -4.46 -2.96
CA ALA A 22 -14.08 -5.81 -3.49
C ALA A 22 -14.59 -6.80 -2.44
N GLN A 23 -15.25 -7.87 -2.89
CA GLN A 23 -15.72 -8.94 -2.03
C GLN A 23 -14.76 -10.13 -2.12
N GLY A 24 -14.46 -10.75 -0.98
CA GLY A 24 -13.61 -11.92 -0.89
C GLY A 24 -12.11 -11.62 -0.99
N GLU A 25 -11.35 -12.67 -1.26
CA GLU A 25 -9.91 -12.62 -1.40
C GLU A 25 -9.48 -11.77 -2.61
N LEU A 26 -8.50 -10.91 -2.41
CA LEU A 26 -8.05 -9.95 -3.41
C LEU A 26 -6.53 -9.91 -3.51
N ARG A 27 -6.02 -9.67 -4.72
CA ARG A 27 -4.59 -9.51 -4.94
C ARG A 27 -4.19 -8.04 -4.78
N ALA A 28 -3.17 -7.83 -3.96
CA ALA A 28 -2.57 -6.54 -3.66
C ALA A 28 -1.19 -6.44 -4.31
N LEU A 29 -0.95 -5.35 -5.04
CA LEU A 29 0.34 -5.04 -5.62
C LEU A 29 1.04 -3.98 -4.77
N LEU A 30 2.28 -4.25 -4.36
CA LEU A 30 3.15 -3.28 -3.69
C LEU A 30 4.01 -2.57 -4.73
N VAL A 31 4.05 -1.24 -4.72
CA VAL A 31 4.80 -0.45 -5.71
C VAL A 31 5.58 0.68 -5.06
N THR A 32 6.85 0.82 -5.43
CA THR A 32 7.73 1.85 -4.84
C THR A 32 7.76 3.17 -5.60
N GLU A 33 7.27 3.20 -6.85
CA GLU A 33 7.33 4.37 -7.72
C GLU A 33 5.96 4.69 -8.38
N PRO A 34 5.79 5.88 -8.99
CA PRO A 34 4.60 6.18 -9.77
C PRO A 34 4.41 5.21 -10.95
N LEU A 35 3.18 4.73 -11.16
CA LEU A 35 2.86 3.83 -12.27
C LEU A 35 2.82 4.55 -13.63
N ARG A 36 2.54 5.87 -13.63
CA ARG A 36 2.63 6.67 -14.84
C ARG A 36 4.12 6.89 -15.16
N PRO A 37 4.60 6.53 -16.35
CA PRO A 37 5.96 6.83 -16.74
C PRO A 37 6.16 8.35 -16.88
N ALA A 38 7.29 8.83 -16.38
CA ALA A 38 7.71 10.21 -16.62
C ALA A 38 8.08 10.42 -18.10
N LEU A 39 7.87 11.64 -18.61
CA LEU A 39 8.34 12.04 -19.94
C LEU A 39 9.87 12.13 -20.02
N THR A 40 10.51 12.38 -18.87
CA THR A 40 11.96 12.51 -18.71
C THR A 40 12.45 11.65 -17.57
N ALA A 41 13.67 11.16 -17.69
CA ALA A 41 14.43 10.65 -16.56
C ALA A 41 15.16 11.81 -15.86
N PRO A 42 15.56 11.65 -14.59
CA PRO A 42 16.43 12.62 -13.92
C PRO A 42 17.69 12.90 -14.74
N GLY A 43 17.99 14.19 -14.96
CA GLY A 43 19.15 14.61 -15.76
C GLY A 43 18.98 14.50 -17.28
N VAL A 44 17.78 14.17 -17.78
CA VAL A 44 17.47 14.11 -19.22
C VAL A 44 16.46 15.18 -19.60
N GLU A 45 16.74 15.90 -20.69
CA GLU A 45 15.82 16.90 -21.25
C GLU A 45 14.88 16.27 -22.28
N PHE A 46 13.58 16.56 -22.17
CA PHE A 46 12.59 16.17 -23.19
C PHE A 46 12.35 17.34 -24.13
N VAL A 47 12.96 17.26 -25.31
CA VAL A 47 12.84 18.30 -26.34
C VAL A 47 11.59 18.05 -27.18
N VAL A 48 10.69 19.05 -27.18
CA VAL A 48 9.48 19.05 -28.00
C VAL A 48 9.61 20.10 -29.09
N ARG A 49 9.33 19.72 -30.34
CA ARG A 49 9.41 20.60 -31.52
C ARG A 49 8.08 21.26 -31.90
N SER A 50 6.97 20.80 -31.33
CA SER A 50 5.62 21.35 -31.58
C SER A 50 4.64 20.94 -30.48
N GLU A 51 3.57 21.71 -30.30
CA GLU A 51 2.48 21.37 -29.37
C GLU A 51 1.86 20.01 -29.68
N GLY A 52 1.62 19.70 -30.97
CA GLY A 52 1.08 18.40 -31.38
C GLY A 52 1.95 17.21 -31.00
N GLN A 53 3.28 17.38 -30.97
CA GLN A 53 4.19 16.34 -30.48
C GLN A 53 4.06 16.15 -28.96
N TYR A 54 3.96 17.25 -28.20
CA TYR A 54 3.75 17.18 -26.76
C TYR A 54 2.45 16.46 -26.40
N GLU A 55 1.35 16.84 -27.06
CA GLU A 55 0.05 16.20 -26.87
C GLU A 55 0.06 14.71 -27.25
N ALA A 56 0.74 14.36 -28.34
CA ALA A 56 0.88 12.97 -28.76
C ALA A 56 1.64 12.15 -27.70
N SER A 57 2.70 12.70 -27.10
CA SER A 57 3.44 12.08 -26.01
C SER A 57 2.57 11.90 -24.76
N LEU A 58 1.78 12.90 -24.38
CA LEU A 58 0.85 12.78 -23.26
C LEU A 58 -0.23 11.70 -23.52
N ARG A 59 -0.80 11.67 -24.72
CA ARG A 59 -1.76 10.63 -25.13
C ARG A 59 -1.15 9.24 -25.11
N TRP A 60 0.09 9.10 -25.57
CA TRP A 60 0.81 7.83 -25.52
C TRP A 60 1.01 7.35 -24.08
N ILE A 61 1.46 8.23 -23.17
CA ILE A 61 1.60 7.90 -21.75
C ILE A 61 0.26 7.50 -21.14
N ALA A 62 -0.80 8.26 -21.39
CA ALA A 62 -2.12 7.95 -20.85
C ALA A 62 -2.62 6.57 -21.30
N LYS A 63 -2.48 6.25 -22.59
CA LYS A 63 -2.84 4.93 -23.14
C LYS A 63 -1.99 3.80 -22.55
N ARG A 64 -0.70 4.05 -22.35
CA ARG A 64 0.20 3.07 -21.71
C ARG A 64 -0.20 2.82 -20.26
N THR A 65 -0.55 3.86 -19.51
CA THR A 65 -1.05 3.75 -18.14
C THR A 65 -2.36 2.97 -18.11
N GLU A 66 -3.33 3.30 -18.97
CA GLU A 66 -4.59 2.56 -19.08
C GLU A 66 -4.36 1.07 -19.36
N ALA A 67 -3.52 0.75 -20.34
CA ALA A 67 -3.19 -0.63 -20.68
C ALA A 67 -2.58 -1.39 -19.50
N LEU A 68 -1.75 -0.72 -18.69
CA LEU A 68 -1.19 -1.29 -17.47
C LEU A 68 -2.27 -1.58 -16.42
N LEU A 69 -3.14 -0.62 -16.10
CA LEU A 69 -4.20 -0.83 -15.10
C LEU A 69 -5.18 -1.92 -15.55
N LYS A 70 -5.45 -2.01 -16.86
CA LYS A 70 -6.23 -3.09 -17.46
C LYS A 70 -5.52 -4.44 -17.32
N GLN A 71 -4.21 -4.51 -17.51
CA GLN A 71 -3.44 -5.73 -17.28
C GLN A 71 -3.49 -6.14 -15.80
N LEU A 72 -3.32 -5.21 -14.86
CA LEU A 72 -3.44 -5.50 -13.42
C LEU A 72 -4.81 -6.09 -13.09
N GLN A 73 -5.88 -5.47 -13.60
CA GLN A 73 -7.25 -5.97 -13.44
C GLN A 73 -7.44 -7.36 -14.05
N SER A 74 -6.88 -7.62 -15.24
CA SER A 74 -6.95 -8.93 -15.91
C SER A 74 -6.26 -10.04 -15.10
N ASN A 75 -5.30 -9.67 -14.25
CA ASN A 75 -4.61 -10.58 -13.33
C ASN A 75 -5.23 -10.60 -11.92
N ASN A 76 -6.44 -10.08 -11.77
CA ASN A 76 -7.20 -10.02 -10.52
C ASN A 76 -6.55 -9.17 -9.41
N VAL A 77 -5.71 -8.20 -9.77
CA VAL A 77 -5.27 -7.17 -8.81
C VAL A 77 -6.43 -6.23 -8.55
N LYS A 78 -6.76 -6.02 -7.26
CA LYS A 78 -7.83 -5.14 -6.80
C LYS A 78 -7.36 -4.09 -5.79
N LEU A 79 -6.10 -4.18 -5.36
CA LEU A 79 -5.51 -3.23 -4.43
C LEU A 79 -4.11 -2.86 -4.89
N LEU A 80 -3.83 -1.56 -4.93
CA LEU A 80 -2.52 -0.98 -5.17
C LEU A 80 -2.06 -0.29 -3.89
N LEU A 81 -0.92 -0.73 -3.36
CA LEU A 81 -0.25 -0.18 -2.19
C LEU A 81 1.03 0.48 -2.66
N SER A 82 1.09 1.81 -2.60
CA SER A 82 2.21 2.57 -3.15
C SER A 82 2.91 3.42 -2.10
N SER A 83 4.24 3.37 -2.06
CA SER A 83 5.03 4.34 -1.30
C SER A 83 5.10 5.71 -1.97
N ALA A 84 4.99 5.75 -3.30
CA ALA A 84 4.94 6.99 -4.06
C ALA A 84 3.52 7.52 -4.16
N LYS A 85 3.40 8.84 -4.37
CA LYS A 85 2.15 9.46 -4.78
C LYS A 85 1.83 9.05 -6.21
N GLN A 86 0.60 8.62 -6.47
CA GLN A 86 0.14 8.29 -7.81
C GLN A 86 -0.52 9.51 -8.46
N GLU A 87 -0.38 9.61 -9.77
CA GLU A 87 -0.95 10.72 -10.52
C GLU A 87 -2.45 10.53 -10.76
N GLU A 88 -3.20 11.63 -10.91
CA GLU A 88 -4.66 11.61 -11.13
C GLU A 88 -5.10 10.66 -12.25
N VAL A 89 -4.32 10.55 -13.33
CA VAL A 89 -4.63 9.62 -14.43
C VAL A 89 -4.53 8.14 -14.00
N VAL A 90 -3.61 7.80 -13.09
CA VAL A 90 -3.51 6.45 -12.51
C VAL A 90 -4.73 6.20 -11.62
N ILE A 91 -5.08 7.16 -10.75
CA ILE A 91 -6.25 7.07 -9.87
C ILE A 91 -7.54 6.92 -10.69
N HIS A 92 -7.66 7.67 -11.78
CA HIS A 92 -8.80 7.61 -12.70
C HIS A 92 -8.96 6.22 -13.32
N TYR A 93 -7.91 5.68 -13.93
CA TYR A 93 -7.98 4.34 -14.53
C TYR A 93 -8.10 3.22 -13.49
N ALA A 94 -7.52 3.39 -12.31
CA ALA A 94 -7.70 2.45 -11.21
C ALA A 94 -9.19 2.35 -10.83
N LYS A 95 -9.89 3.48 -10.69
CA LYS A 95 -11.35 3.51 -10.46
C LYS A 95 -12.12 2.82 -11.58
N LEU A 96 -11.78 3.13 -12.84
CA LEU A 96 -12.43 2.53 -14.02
C LEU A 96 -12.28 0.99 -14.04
N HIS A 97 -11.15 0.48 -13.57
CA HIS A 97 -10.84 -0.94 -13.54
C HIS A 97 -11.13 -1.62 -12.19
N GLY A 98 -11.74 -0.91 -11.23
CA GLY A 98 -12.13 -1.45 -9.92
C GLY A 98 -10.93 -1.82 -9.04
N ILE A 99 -9.87 -1.02 -9.09
CA ILE A 99 -8.66 -1.17 -8.28
C ILE A 99 -8.66 -0.07 -7.20
N SER A 100 -8.66 -0.49 -5.94
CA SER A 100 -8.46 0.43 -4.81
C SER A 100 -7.01 0.86 -4.74
N VAL A 101 -6.75 2.12 -4.37
CA VAL A 101 -5.41 2.70 -4.30
C VAL A 101 -5.19 3.32 -2.92
N VAL A 102 -4.11 2.92 -2.27
CA VAL A 102 -3.53 3.57 -1.10
C VAL A 102 -2.11 4.00 -1.46
N GLU A 103 -1.85 5.29 -1.36
CA GLU A 103 -0.59 5.90 -1.81
C GLU A 103 0.17 6.55 -0.65
N CYS A 104 1.41 6.98 -0.93
CA CYS A 104 2.28 7.65 0.02
C CYS A 104 2.64 6.82 1.27
N LEU A 105 2.64 5.48 1.19
CA LEU A 105 3.02 4.60 2.29
C LEU A 105 4.46 4.84 2.75
N LEU A 106 4.68 4.78 4.07
CA LEU A 106 6.02 4.88 4.65
C LEU A 106 6.85 3.63 4.33
N SER A 107 8.16 3.78 4.30
CA SER A 107 9.09 2.66 4.08
C SER A 107 8.91 1.56 5.13
N GLU A 108 8.62 1.91 6.37
CA GLU A 108 8.37 0.96 7.46
C GLU A 108 7.06 0.20 7.25
N GLU A 109 6.02 0.85 6.72
CA GLU A 109 4.75 0.20 6.38
C GLU A 109 4.95 -0.77 5.21
N MET A 110 5.71 -0.36 4.19
CA MET A 110 6.05 -1.22 3.04
C MET A 110 6.88 -2.44 3.47
N ALA A 111 7.87 -2.23 4.34
CA ALA A 111 8.72 -3.29 4.88
C ALA A 111 7.89 -4.29 5.68
N LEU A 112 7.02 -3.81 6.58
CA LEU A 112 6.13 -4.66 7.37
C LEU A 112 5.21 -5.50 6.48
N ILE A 113 4.60 -4.90 5.45
CA ILE A 113 3.72 -5.66 4.54
C ILE A 113 4.53 -6.70 3.76
N SER A 114 5.74 -6.36 3.32
CA SER A 114 6.63 -7.30 2.63
C SER A 114 7.03 -8.46 3.54
N GLU A 115 7.30 -8.20 4.82
CA GLU A 115 7.60 -9.23 5.82
C GLU A 115 6.40 -10.15 6.07
N ILE A 116 5.20 -9.58 6.24
CA ILE A 116 3.96 -10.33 6.48
C ILE A 116 3.60 -11.25 5.30
N THR A 117 3.79 -10.74 4.08
CA THR A 117 3.29 -11.38 2.84
C THR A 117 4.35 -12.16 2.08
N GLY A 118 5.64 -11.93 2.37
CA GLY A 118 6.78 -12.48 1.64
C GLY A 118 6.98 -11.86 0.24
N VAL A 119 6.18 -10.85 -0.13
CA VAL A 119 6.20 -10.26 -1.47
C VAL A 119 7.14 -9.07 -1.53
N SER A 120 7.99 -9.03 -2.57
CA SER A 120 8.87 -7.89 -2.81
C SER A 120 8.13 -6.73 -3.48
N PRO A 121 8.35 -5.46 -3.06
CA PRO A 121 7.78 -4.32 -3.74
C PRO A 121 8.27 -4.18 -5.19
N TYR A 122 7.34 -3.89 -6.09
CA TYR A 122 7.63 -3.71 -7.51
C TYR A 122 8.12 -2.28 -7.84
N ALA A 123 9.18 -2.19 -8.64
CA ALA A 123 9.74 -0.93 -9.14
C ALA A 123 9.55 -0.81 -10.68
N PRO A 124 8.61 0.04 -11.15
CA PRO A 124 8.35 0.29 -12.57
C PRO A 124 9.55 0.70 -13.43
N SER A 125 10.50 1.47 -12.89
CA SER A 125 11.67 1.97 -13.63
C SER A 125 12.69 0.87 -13.95
N GLY A 126 12.69 -0.23 -13.19
CA GLY A 126 13.65 -1.34 -13.31
C GLY A 126 13.15 -2.55 -14.12
N GLY A 127 11.87 -2.58 -14.54
CA GLY A 127 11.30 -3.76 -15.19
C GLY A 127 10.18 -3.41 -16.18
N ASN A 128 10.05 -4.20 -17.24
CA ASN A 128 8.95 -4.04 -18.18
C ASN A 128 7.74 -4.88 -17.70
N LEU A 129 6.70 -4.23 -17.15
CA LEU A 129 5.43 -4.87 -16.74
C LEU A 129 4.79 -5.73 -17.83
N TYR A 130 5.19 -5.52 -19.09
CA TYR A 130 4.73 -6.27 -20.26
C TYR A 130 5.41 -7.64 -20.42
N ARG A 131 6.52 -7.90 -19.74
CA ARG A 131 7.28 -9.16 -19.91
C ARG A 131 6.98 -10.17 -18.81
N GLU A 132 6.89 -9.74 -17.55
CA GLU A 132 6.62 -10.59 -16.40
C GLU A 132 5.68 -9.90 -15.42
N MET A 133 4.74 -10.66 -14.86
CA MET A 133 3.77 -10.14 -13.91
C MET A 133 4.45 -9.96 -12.55
N PRO A 134 4.33 -8.78 -11.90
CA PRO A 134 4.90 -8.60 -10.57
C PRO A 134 4.20 -9.51 -9.56
N GLU A 135 4.96 -9.93 -8.55
CA GLU A 135 4.41 -10.65 -7.41
C GLU A 135 3.32 -9.83 -6.72
N THR A 136 2.34 -10.53 -6.16
CA THR A 136 1.19 -9.89 -5.51
C THR A 136 0.95 -10.54 -4.17
N ALA A 137 0.67 -9.74 -3.16
CA ALA A 137 0.22 -10.23 -1.88
C ALA A 137 -1.26 -10.63 -1.96
N VAL A 138 -1.64 -11.63 -1.17
CA VAL A 138 -3.03 -12.02 -1.01
C VAL A 138 -3.60 -11.30 0.21
N ALA A 139 -4.68 -10.55 0.02
CA ALA A 139 -5.42 -9.90 1.09
C ALA A 139 -6.81 -10.53 1.24
N THR A 140 -7.18 -10.83 2.48
CA THR A 140 -8.48 -11.44 2.83
C THR A 140 -9.59 -10.40 2.89
N PHE A 141 -9.26 -9.16 3.22
CA PHE A 141 -10.17 -8.01 3.17
C PHE A 141 -9.39 -6.69 3.04
N CYS A 142 -10.05 -5.67 2.49
CA CYS A 142 -9.55 -4.30 2.46
C CYS A 142 -10.73 -3.32 2.57
N GLN A 143 -10.75 -2.50 3.62
CA GLN A 143 -11.90 -1.65 3.93
C GLN A 143 -11.49 -0.33 4.60
N PRO A 144 -12.29 0.75 4.44
CA PRO A 144 -12.11 1.96 5.19
C PRO A 144 -12.42 1.73 6.67
N LEU A 145 -11.62 2.33 7.54
CA LEU A 145 -11.78 2.28 8.98
C LEU A 145 -11.80 3.71 9.53
N LEU A 146 -12.87 4.05 10.24
CA LEU A 146 -12.99 5.34 10.91
C LEU A 146 -12.55 5.21 12.37
N LEU A 147 -11.49 5.94 12.74
CA LEU A 147 -10.97 6.03 14.11
C LEU A 147 -11.12 7.49 14.59
N GLY A 148 -12.24 7.78 15.26
CA GLY A 148 -12.63 9.15 15.59
C GLY A 148 -12.91 9.95 14.31
N SER A 149 -12.15 11.02 14.07
CA SER A 149 -12.22 11.82 12.83
C SER A 149 -11.23 11.37 11.74
N LYS A 150 -10.37 10.37 12.02
CA LYS A 150 -9.34 9.91 11.09
C LYS A 150 -9.85 8.75 10.26
N ARG A 151 -9.75 8.88 8.94
CA ARG A 151 -9.96 7.79 7.98
C ARG A 151 -8.66 7.03 7.78
N CYS A 152 -8.72 5.74 8.04
CA CYS A 152 -7.62 4.79 7.92
C CYS A 152 -8.01 3.69 6.93
N VAL A 153 -7.03 2.96 6.41
CA VAL A 153 -7.28 1.73 5.65
C VAL A 153 -6.97 0.52 6.53
N HIS A 154 -7.89 -0.44 6.55
CA HIS A 154 -7.75 -1.68 7.30
C HIS A 154 -7.63 -2.86 6.32
N ILE A 155 -6.53 -3.60 6.42
CA ILE A 155 -6.17 -4.66 5.47
C ILE A 155 -5.85 -5.94 6.24
N GLY A 156 -6.51 -7.03 5.88
CA GLY A 156 -6.12 -8.37 6.29
C GLY A 156 -5.27 -9.01 5.21
N PHE A 157 -4.07 -9.49 5.54
CA PHE A 157 -3.24 -10.26 4.62
C PHE A 157 -3.27 -11.74 4.98
N THR A 158 -3.20 -12.59 3.95
CA THR A 158 -2.80 -13.98 4.14
C THR A 158 -1.32 -13.98 4.47
N SER A 159 -1.00 -14.19 5.75
CA SER A 159 0.38 -14.15 6.21
C SER A 159 1.12 -15.43 5.84
N VAL A 160 2.36 -15.29 5.39
CA VAL A 160 3.31 -16.41 5.25
C VAL A 160 4.05 -16.69 6.56
N CYS A 161 3.88 -15.83 7.57
CA CYS A 161 4.53 -15.97 8.87
C CYS A 161 3.79 -17.00 9.74
N ALA A 162 4.50 -17.53 10.73
CA ALA A 162 3.91 -18.40 11.77
C ALA A 162 2.90 -17.68 12.69
N PHE A 163 2.72 -16.37 12.52
CA PHE A 163 1.80 -15.55 13.30
C PHE A 163 0.85 -14.77 12.40
N GLN A 164 -0.35 -14.51 12.92
CA GLN A 164 -1.30 -13.63 12.25
C GLN A 164 -1.03 -12.18 12.65
N PRO A 165 -0.82 -11.25 11.70
CA PRO A 165 -0.61 -9.86 12.03
C PRO A 165 -1.86 -9.29 12.70
N HIS A 166 -1.67 -8.51 13.76
CA HIS A 166 -2.71 -7.79 14.46
C HIS A 166 -2.27 -6.35 14.72
N CYS A 167 -3.22 -5.43 14.75
CA CYS A 167 -3.00 -4.03 15.06
C CYS A 167 -3.72 -3.65 16.36
N LEU A 168 -2.99 -3.12 17.33
CA LEU A 168 -3.55 -2.58 18.56
C LEU A 168 -3.91 -1.11 18.38
N ILE A 169 -5.19 -0.80 18.53
CA ILE A 169 -5.71 0.56 18.51
C ILE A 169 -5.84 1.06 19.94
N LEU A 170 -5.12 2.14 20.25
CA LEU A 170 -5.17 2.82 21.55
C LEU A 170 -6.00 4.09 21.45
N CYS A 171 -7.01 4.19 22.32
CA CYS A 171 -7.90 5.34 22.40
C CYS A 171 -7.86 5.97 23.80
N GLY A 172 -7.26 7.16 23.85
CA GLY A 172 -7.14 8.04 25.01
C GLY A 172 -7.76 9.41 24.73
N PRO A 173 -8.03 10.19 25.79
CA PRO A 173 -8.72 11.48 25.68
C PRO A 173 -7.86 12.55 24.99
N VAL A 174 -6.54 12.41 25.05
CA VAL A 174 -5.55 13.31 24.42
C VAL A 174 -4.37 12.48 23.91
N ASP A 175 -3.65 13.02 22.92
CA ASP A 175 -2.53 12.31 22.27
C ASP A 175 -1.42 11.92 23.26
N GLY A 176 -1.08 12.78 24.23
CA GLY A 176 -0.06 12.47 25.24
C GLY A 176 -0.37 11.23 26.09
N VAL A 177 -1.66 10.95 26.37
CA VAL A 177 -2.05 9.73 27.10
C VAL A 177 -1.90 8.50 26.19
N ASN A 178 -2.16 8.63 24.88
CA ASN A 178 -1.93 7.55 23.92
C ASN A 178 -0.44 7.22 23.78
N GLU A 179 0.43 8.24 23.78
CA GLU A 179 1.88 8.05 23.74
C GLU A 179 2.39 7.31 24.96
N GLN A 180 1.91 7.68 26.16
CA GLN A 180 2.24 6.96 27.40
C GLN A 180 1.78 5.50 27.36
N HIS A 181 0.55 5.25 26.88
CA HIS A 181 0.06 3.88 26.73
C HIS A 181 0.87 3.09 25.70
N ALA A 182 1.23 3.70 24.57
CA ALA A 182 2.05 3.07 23.54
C ALA A 182 3.44 2.70 24.08
N ALA A 183 4.10 3.61 24.80
CA ALA A 183 5.39 3.37 25.43
C ALA A 183 5.31 2.23 26.46
N ALA A 184 4.34 2.28 27.38
CA ALA A 184 4.16 1.23 28.39
C ALA A 184 3.90 -0.16 27.77
N LEU A 185 3.12 -0.21 26.68
CA LEU A 185 2.88 -1.46 25.95
C LEU A 185 4.13 -1.94 25.22
N GLN A 186 4.90 -1.04 24.61
CA GLN A 186 6.17 -1.39 23.98
C GLN A 186 7.15 -1.99 25.00
N GLU A 187 7.26 -1.40 26.19
CA GLU A 187 8.07 -1.94 27.29
C GLU A 187 7.56 -3.31 27.73
N ALA A 188 6.25 -3.49 27.89
CA ALA A 188 5.64 -4.77 28.25
C ALA A 188 5.93 -5.85 27.20
N PHE A 189 5.79 -5.54 25.90
CA PHE A 189 6.14 -6.46 24.82
C PHE A 189 7.64 -6.78 24.80
N THR A 190 8.50 -5.79 25.06
CA THR A 190 9.95 -6.01 25.14
C THR A 190 10.27 -6.96 26.29
N MET A 191 9.66 -6.79 27.47
CA MET A 191 9.82 -7.70 28.60
C MET A 191 9.33 -9.12 28.26
N LEU A 192 8.16 -9.25 27.63
CA LEU A 192 7.65 -10.55 27.17
C LEU A 192 8.62 -11.22 26.21
N GLN A 193 9.17 -10.48 25.24
CA GLN A 193 10.17 -11.01 24.31
C GLN A 193 11.41 -11.53 25.06
N GLN A 194 11.87 -10.87 26.12
CA GLN A 194 13.00 -11.37 26.92
C GLN A 194 12.68 -12.65 27.67
N LEU A 195 11.44 -12.86 28.11
CA LEU A 195 11.01 -14.11 28.76
C LEU A 195 10.97 -15.29 27.80
N PHE A 196 10.69 -15.04 26.51
CA PHE A 196 10.61 -16.06 25.47
C PHE A 196 11.90 -16.24 24.66
N LYS A 197 12.91 -15.36 24.85
CA LYS A 197 14.26 -15.66 24.41
C LYS A 197 14.75 -16.83 25.23
N THR A 198 14.78 -18.01 24.62
CA THR A 198 15.53 -19.15 25.15
C THR A 198 16.91 -18.66 25.54
N VAL A 199 17.30 -18.91 26.79
CA VAL A 199 18.72 -18.91 27.14
C VAL A 199 19.30 -20.02 26.29
N ASP A 200 19.99 -19.66 25.21
CA ASP A 200 20.79 -20.59 24.44
C ASP A 200 21.75 -21.29 25.43
N GLN A 201 21.45 -22.56 25.75
CA GLN A 201 22.32 -23.46 26.52
C GLN A 201 23.21 -24.25 25.57
#